data_AF-A0A7X2MTM6-F1
#
_entry.id   AF-A0A7X2MTM6-F1
#
_cell.length_a   1.000
_cell.length_b   1.000
_cell.length_c   1.000
_cell.angle_alpha   90.00
_cell.angle_beta   90.00
_cell.angle_gamma   90.00
#
_symmetry.space_group_name_H-M   'P 1'
#
loop_
_entity.id
_entity.type
_entity.pdbx_description
1 polymer ?
#
loop_
_entity_poly.entity_id
_entity_poly.type
_entity_poly.pdbx_seq_one_letter_code
_entity_poly.pdbx_strand_id
1 'polypeptide(L)'
;QQQTGTSPAICRKRIFNATTDARLLALDADTGKACADFGDNGVVNLRANMGEVRPHALMQTAAPLVAGNLVIVGGSVMDNGFNSGNPSGVIRAYDAVSGRLVWNFDPANPDNTAPVAEGATYPQDTPVAWATLSADLKNGLVYV
;
A
#
# COMPACT_ATOMS: atom_id res chain seq x y z
N GLN A 1 16.10 43.05 12.53
CA GLN A 1 16.01 42.24 11.30
C GLN A 1 15.38 40.91 11.68
N GLN A 2 14.09 40.73 11.42
CA GLN A 2 13.37 39.49 11.76
C GLN A 2 13.63 38.49 10.63
N GLN A 3 14.37 37.41 10.91
CA GLN A 3 14.57 36.32 9.96
C GLN A 3 13.25 35.59 9.75
N THR A 4 12.61 35.79 8.60
CA THR A 4 11.55 34.92 8.11
C THR A 4 12.19 33.61 7.64
N GLY A 5 12.43 32.69 8.56
CA GLY A 5 12.84 31.34 8.21
C GLY A 5 11.70 30.65 7.45
N THR A 6 11.90 30.35 6.17
CA THR A 6 11.01 29.46 5.43
C THR A 6 10.96 28.14 6.20
N SER A 7 9.81 27.78 6.78
CA SER A 7 9.64 26.46 7.38
C SER A 7 10.03 25.41 6.34
N PRO A 8 10.82 24.38 6.71
CA PRO A 8 11.16 23.31 5.79
C PRO A 8 9.88 22.75 5.16
N ALA A 9 9.90 22.49 3.85
CA ALA A 9 8.77 21.85 3.18
C ALA A 9 8.51 20.49 3.86
N ILE A 10 7.30 20.32 4.38
CA ILE A 10 6.84 19.09 5.04
C ILE A 10 6.88 17.95 4.02
N CYS A 11 7.26 16.75 4.46
CA CYS A 11 7.26 15.50 3.70
C CYS A 11 8.29 15.40 2.57
N ARG A 12 9.40 16.15 2.68
CA ARG A 12 10.58 15.91 1.83
C ARG A 12 11.22 14.55 2.10
N LYS A 13 11.19 14.10 3.37
CA LYS A 13 11.61 12.77 3.81
C LYS A 13 10.38 12.10 4.40
N ARG A 14 10.05 10.89 3.93
CA ARG A 14 8.82 10.20 4.34
C ARG A 14 9.14 8.88 5.05
N ILE A 15 8.35 8.58 6.07
CA ILE A 15 8.23 7.26 6.68
C ILE A 15 6.92 6.67 6.17
N PHE A 16 6.97 5.46 5.63
CA PHE A 16 5.79 4.70 5.25
C PHE A 16 5.52 3.60 6.25
N ASN A 17 4.25 3.45 6.65
CA ASN A 17 3.82 2.38 7.51
C ASN A 17 2.52 1.76 6.99
N ALA A 18 2.50 0.44 6.84
CA ALA A 18 1.30 -0.30 6.52
C ALA A 18 0.73 -0.86 7.83
N THR A 19 -0.48 -0.44 8.20
CA THR A 19 -1.08 -0.76 9.50
C THR A 19 -1.91 -2.03 9.45
N THR A 20 -2.01 -2.71 10.59
CA THR A 20 -2.81 -3.94 10.74
C THR A 20 -4.30 -3.73 10.46
N ASP A 21 -4.80 -2.49 10.49
CA ASP A 21 -6.15 -2.11 10.08
C ASP A 21 -6.23 -1.70 8.60
N ALA A 22 -5.33 -2.19 7.74
CA ALA A 22 -5.36 -2.01 6.27
C ALA A 22 -5.35 -0.55 5.82
N ARG A 23 -4.41 0.24 6.35
CA ARG A 23 -4.08 1.57 5.84
C ARG A 23 -2.60 1.64 5.50
N LEU A 24 -2.26 2.41 4.47
CA LEU A 24 -0.89 2.81 4.19
C LEU A 24 -0.74 4.28 4.57
N LEU A 25 0.16 4.57 5.51
CA LEU A 25 0.41 5.90 6.03
C LEU A 25 1.69 6.47 5.44
N ALA A 26 1.70 7.79 5.23
CA ALA A 26 2.91 8.56 4.97
C ALA A 26 3.07 9.65 6.03
N LEU A 27 4.21 9.65 6.70
CA LEU A 27 4.56 10.64 7.73
C LEU A 27 5.84 11.37 7.33
N ASP A 28 5.92 12.66 7.67
CA ASP A 28 7.16 13.40 7.58
C ASP A 28 8.19 12.83 8.58
N ALA A 29 9.38 12.49 8.09
CA ALA A 29 10.38 11.80 8.89
C ALA A 29 10.99 12.67 10.01
N ASP A 30 10.94 14.00 9.87
CA ASP A 30 11.54 14.93 10.84
C ASP A 30 10.54 15.32 11.95
N THR A 31 9.25 15.37 11.62
CA THR A 31 8.20 15.88 12.52
C THR A 31 7.19 14.84 12.97
N GLY A 32 7.13 13.68 12.29
CA GLY A 32 6.13 12.63 12.53
C GLY A 32 4.70 13.00 12.12
N LYS A 33 4.48 14.18 11.53
CA LYS A 33 3.15 14.62 11.06
C LYS A 33 2.76 13.89 9.78
N ALA A 34 1.46 13.68 9.60
CA ALA A 34 0.93 13.09 8.37
C ALA A 34 1.25 13.97 7.15
N CYS A 35 1.62 13.32 6.04
CA CYS A 35 1.83 13.96 4.75
C CYS A 35 0.48 14.23 4.08
N ALA A 36 -0.05 15.46 4.22
CA ALA A 36 -1.37 15.80 3.69
C ALA A 36 -1.49 15.64 2.16
N ASP A 37 -0.36 15.58 1.44
CA ASP A 37 -0.28 15.36 -0.01
C ASP A 37 -0.30 13.88 -0.44
N PHE A 38 -0.37 12.94 0.51
CA PHE A 38 -0.38 11.51 0.25
C PHE A 38 -1.77 10.90 0.52
N GLY A 39 -2.39 10.30 -0.50
CA GLY A 39 -3.72 9.69 -0.40
C GLY A 39 -4.77 10.70 0.09
N ASP A 40 -5.60 10.27 1.04
CA ASP A 40 -6.49 11.14 1.80
C ASP A 40 -5.80 11.56 3.10
N ASN A 41 -5.26 12.78 3.12
CA ASN A 41 -4.65 13.41 4.30
C ASN A 41 -3.56 12.56 5.00
N GLY A 42 -2.70 11.93 4.21
CA GLY A 42 -1.60 11.07 4.68
C GLY A 42 -1.92 9.59 4.74
N VAL A 43 -3.10 9.19 4.23
CA VAL A 43 -3.62 7.82 4.35
C VAL A 43 -4.14 7.30 3.03
N VAL A 44 -3.71 6.10 2.64
CA VAL A 44 -4.33 5.30 1.59
C VAL A 44 -5.15 4.18 2.23
N ASN A 45 -6.41 4.05 1.85
CA ASN A 45 -7.30 2.97 2.28
C ASN A 45 -7.02 1.68 1.49
N LEU A 46 -6.41 0.69 2.15
CA LEU A 46 -6.08 -0.59 1.50
C LEU A 46 -7.29 -1.53 1.39
N ARG A 47 -8.46 -1.17 1.92
CA ARG A 47 -9.72 -1.92 1.67
C ARG A 47 -10.38 -1.56 0.34
N ALA A 48 -9.89 -0.53 -0.36
CA ALA A 48 -10.42 -0.14 -1.65
C ALA A 48 -10.42 -1.33 -2.63
N ASN A 49 -11.57 -1.56 -3.26
CA ASN A 49 -11.82 -2.64 -4.23
C ASN A 49 -11.63 -4.07 -3.68
N MET A 50 -11.56 -4.28 -2.36
CA MET A 50 -11.42 -5.62 -1.77
C MET A 50 -12.74 -6.39 -1.66
N GLY A 51 -13.87 -5.79 -2.07
CA GLY A 51 -15.21 -6.32 -1.82
C GLY A 51 -15.58 -6.26 -0.34
N GLU A 52 -16.39 -7.21 0.12
CA GLU A 52 -16.71 -7.34 1.54
C GLU A 52 -15.50 -7.87 2.31
N VAL A 53 -14.98 -7.06 3.23
CA VAL A 53 -13.86 -7.43 4.10
C VAL A 53 -14.39 -7.59 5.52
N ARG A 54 -14.39 -8.83 5.99
CA ARG A 54 -14.76 -9.16 7.37
C ARG A 54 -13.78 -8.50 8.37
N PRO A 55 -14.23 -8.16 9.59
CA PRO A 55 -13.35 -7.63 10.62
C PRO A 55 -12.11 -8.52 10.82
N HIS A 56 -10.93 -7.90 10.92
CA HIS A 56 -9.64 -8.57 11.11
C HIS A 56 -9.21 -9.56 10.01
N ALA A 57 -9.95 -9.69 8.90
CA ALA A 57 -9.61 -10.63 7.85
C ALA A 57 -8.46 -10.16 6.94
N LEU A 58 -8.22 -8.85 6.84
CA LEU A 58 -7.14 -8.25 6.05
C LEU A 58 -6.24 -7.41 6.96
N MET A 59 -4.95 -7.71 6.96
CA MET A 59 -3.95 -7.08 7.81
C MET A 59 -2.67 -6.79 7.03
N GLN A 60 -1.96 -5.73 7.42
CA GLN A 60 -0.61 -5.47 6.94
C GLN A 60 0.37 -5.81 8.06
N THR A 61 1.18 -6.84 7.84
CA THR A 61 2.06 -7.43 8.87
C THR A 61 3.54 -7.20 8.60
N ALA A 62 3.92 -7.05 7.33
CA ALA A 62 5.28 -6.72 6.92
C ALA A 62 5.43 -5.24 6.57
N ALA A 63 6.67 -4.76 6.57
CA ALA A 63 6.99 -3.41 6.12
C ALA A 63 6.68 -3.26 4.62
N PRO A 64 6.17 -2.08 4.19
CA PRO A 64 6.06 -1.79 2.77
C PRO A 64 7.45 -1.67 2.12
N LEU A 65 7.57 -2.11 0.87
CA LEU A 65 8.81 -1.95 0.10
C LEU A 65 8.79 -0.60 -0.63
N VAL A 66 9.81 0.24 -0.40
CA VAL A 66 10.05 1.42 -1.23
C VAL A 66 11.02 1.06 -2.35
N ALA A 67 10.58 1.19 -3.60
CA ALA A 67 11.37 0.88 -4.80
C ALA A 67 11.22 2.00 -5.83
N GLY A 68 12.27 2.81 -6.04
CA GLY A 68 12.19 3.98 -6.90
C GLY A 68 11.20 5.01 -6.35
N ASN A 69 10.19 5.38 -7.16
CA ASN A 69 9.11 6.28 -6.74
C ASN A 69 7.84 5.55 -6.28
N LEU A 70 7.95 4.26 -5.95
CA LEU A 70 6.82 3.42 -5.57
C LEU A 70 6.93 2.95 -4.12
N VAL A 71 5.77 2.83 -3.48
CA VAL A 71 5.56 2.11 -2.22
C VAL A 71 4.72 0.90 -2.52
N ILE A 72 5.29 -0.29 -2.36
CA ILE A 72 4.69 -1.57 -2.74
C ILE A 72 4.28 -2.30 -1.47
N VAL A 73 3.03 -2.75 -1.44
CA VAL A 73 2.40 -3.33 -0.27
C VAL A 73 1.74 -4.65 -0.65
N GLY A 74 2.11 -5.71 0.06
CA GLY A 74 1.41 -6.99 0.04
C GLY A 74 0.26 -7.02 1.04
N GLY A 75 0.07 -8.15 1.71
CA GLY A 75 -0.95 -8.29 2.74
C GLY A 75 -0.92 -9.66 3.40
N SER A 76 -1.47 -9.71 4.60
CA SER A 76 -1.79 -10.94 5.31
C SER A 76 -3.29 -11.07 5.43
N VAL A 77 -3.76 -12.32 5.36
CA VAL A 77 -5.17 -12.67 5.47
C VAL A 77 -5.32 -13.74 6.54
N MET A 78 -6.36 -13.62 7.35
CA MET A 78 -6.75 -14.66 8.30
C MET A 78 -7.43 -15.81 7.54
N ASP A 79 -6.61 -16.73 7.02
CA ASP A 79 -7.02 -17.83 6.13
C ASP A 79 -7.54 -19.07 6.87
N ASN A 80 -7.24 -19.21 8.16
CA ASN A 80 -7.66 -20.35 8.99
C ASN A 80 -9.01 -20.16 9.70
N GLY A 81 -9.66 -19.00 9.49
CA GLY A 81 -10.95 -18.68 10.11
C GLY A 81 -12.17 -19.02 9.25
N PHE A 82 -11.99 -19.24 7.94
CA PHE A 82 -13.10 -19.30 6.99
C PHE A 82 -12.82 -20.25 5.82
N ASN A 83 -13.86 -20.92 5.33
CA ASN A 83 -13.75 -21.84 4.19
C ASN A 83 -13.71 -21.14 2.82
N SER A 84 -14.17 -19.89 2.73
CA SER A 84 -14.20 -19.09 1.48
C SER A 84 -14.46 -17.61 1.74
N GLY A 85 -14.34 -16.80 0.68
CA GLY A 85 -14.56 -15.37 0.71
C GLY A 85 -13.46 -14.63 1.47
N ASN A 86 -12.26 -15.20 1.53
CA ASN A 86 -11.11 -14.53 2.10
C ASN A 86 -10.71 -13.34 1.20
N PRO A 87 -10.27 -12.21 1.78
CA PRO A 87 -9.78 -11.09 0.99
C PRO A 87 -8.71 -11.51 -0.02
N SER A 88 -8.69 -10.83 -1.17
CA SER A 88 -7.63 -10.95 -2.17
C SER A 88 -6.23 -10.81 -1.55
N GLY A 89 -5.27 -11.57 -2.07
CA GLY A 89 -3.84 -11.39 -1.81
C GLY A 89 -3.14 -10.39 -2.74
N VAL A 90 -3.90 -9.50 -3.39
CA VAL A 90 -3.38 -8.49 -4.31
C VAL A 90 -2.23 -7.68 -3.70
N ILE A 91 -1.13 -7.61 -4.45
CA ILE A 91 -0.01 -6.70 -4.20
C ILE A 91 -0.26 -5.41 -4.96
N ARG A 92 -0.06 -4.26 -4.32
CA ARG A 92 -0.33 -2.94 -4.91
C ARG A 92 0.86 -2.02 -4.77
N ALA A 93 1.10 -1.25 -5.82
CA ALA A 93 2.10 -0.19 -5.80
C ALA A 93 1.46 1.18 -5.92
N TYR A 94 1.84 2.05 -5.00
CA TYR A 94 1.39 3.42 -4.91
C TYR A 94 2.53 4.38 -5.23
N ASP A 95 2.22 5.49 -5.87
CA ASP A 95 3.16 6.59 -6.04
C ASP A 95 3.57 7.12 -4.66
N ALA A 96 4.88 7.18 -4.39
CA ALA A 96 5.44 7.52 -3.07
C ALA A 96 5.20 8.99 -2.67
N VAL A 97 4.70 9.83 -3.59
CA VAL A 97 4.38 11.23 -3.32
C VAL A 97 2.90 11.41 -3.06
N SER A 98 2.09 11.02 -4.02
CA SER A 98 0.65 11.27 -4.04
C SER A 98 -0.18 10.16 -3.40
N GLY A 99 0.38 8.96 -3.19
CA GLY A 99 -0.38 7.78 -2.76
C GLY A 99 -1.34 7.24 -3.83
N ARG A 100 -1.25 7.71 -5.08
CA ARG A 100 -2.05 7.23 -6.20
C ARG A 100 -1.66 5.81 -6.57
N LEU A 101 -2.64 4.92 -6.75
CA LEU A 101 -2.40 3.56 -7.25
C LEU A 101 -1.78 3.61 -8.67
N VAL A 102 -0.64 2.95 -8.85
CA VAL A 102 0.10 2.89 -10.12
C VAL A 102 -0.15 1.57 -10.83
N TRP A 103 0.01 0.46 -10.11
CA TRP A 103 -0.29 -0.89 -10.59
C TRP A 103 -0.74 -1.78 -9.44
N ASN A 104 -1.37 -2.90 -9.80
CA ASN A 104 -1.68 -4.00 -8.90
C ASN A 104 -1.24 -5.32 -9.53
N PHE A 105 -1.14 -6.38 -8.72
CA PHE A 105 -0.86 -7.73 -9.16
C PHE A 105 -1.65 -8.68 -8.26
N ASP A 106 -2.55 -9.46 -8.84
CA ASP A 106 -3.25 -10.54 -8.14
C ASP A 106 -2.90 -11.88 -8.81
N PRO A 107 -2.47 -12.91 -8.06
CA PRO A 107 -2.10 -14.20 -8.65
C PRO A 107 -3.23 -14.89 -9.43
N ALA A 108 -4.50 -14.56 -9.20
CA ALA A 108 -5.61 -15.07 -10.00
C ALA A 108 -5.76 -14.37 -11.36
N ASN A 109 -5.20 -13.17 -11.53
CA ASN A 109 -5.22 -12.40 -12.78
C ASN A 109 -3.85 -11.72 -13.03
N PRO A 110 -2.76 -12.48 -13.17
CA PRO A 110 -1.40 -11.96 -13.12
C PRO A 110 -1.05 -11.02 -14.31
N ASP A 111 -1.76 -11.17 -15.43
CA ASP A 111 -1.54 -10.36 -16.64
C ASP A 111 -2.27 -9.01 -16.60
N ASN A 112 -3.23 -8.83 -15.68
CA ASN A 112 -4.00 -7.59 -15.57
C ASN A 112 -3.50 -6.74 -14.41
N THR A 113 -2.47 -5.92 -14.68
CA THR A 113 -1.79 -5.13 -13.65
C THR A 113 -2.22 -3.66 -13.59
N ALA A 114 -3.10 -3.23 -14.48
CA ALA A 114 -3.65 -1.88 -14.46
C ALA A 114 -4.60 -1.70 -13.27
N PRO A 115 -4.66 -0.51 -12.63
CA PRO A 115 -5.64 -0.21 -11.59
C PRO A 115 -7.05 -0.65 -11.99
N VAL A 116 -7.71 -1.39 -11.10
CA VAL A 116 -9.08 -1.87 -11.35
C VAL A 116 -10.05 -0.71 -11.55
N ALA A 117 -11.03 -0.92 -12.43
CA ALA A 117 -12.04 0.08 -12.73
C ALA A 117 -12.88 0.42 -11.47
N GLU A 118 -13.49 1.61 -11.48
CA GLU A 118 -14.43 2.01 -10.44
C GLU A 118 -15.59 0.98 -10.35
N GLY A 119 -15.91 0.56 -9.13
CA GLY A 119 -16.93 -0.47 -8.86
C GLY A 119 -16.47 -1.92 -9.07
N ALA A 120 -15.30 -2.17 -9.67
CA ALA A 120 -14.75 -3.52 -9.76
C ALA A 120 -14.08 -3.94 -8.43
N THR A 121 -14.02 -5.25 -8.18
CA THR A 121 -13.38 -5.82 -6.99
C THR A 121 -12.30 -6.82 -7.37
N TYR A 122 -11.26 -6.93 -6.54
CA TYR A 122 -10.28 -8.00 -6.66
C TYR A 122 -10.91 -9.37 -6.36
N PRO A 123 -10.44 -10.45 -7.00
CA PRO A 123 -10.92 -11.80 -6.73
C PRO A 123 -10.60 -12.21 -5.28
N GLN A 124 -11.55 -12.86 -4.62
CA GLN A 124 -11.36 -13.41 -3.28
C GLN A 124 -10.57 -14.74 -3.33
N ASP A 125 -10.09 -15.18 -2.17
CA ASP A 125 -9.40 -16.46 -1.97
C ASP A 125 -8.13 -16.63 -2.82
N THR A 126 -7.36 -15.55 -3.01
CA THR A 126 -6.11 -15.56 -3.79
C THR A 126 -4.87 -15.60 -2.89
N PRO A 127 -3.75 -16.23 -3.34
CA PRO A 127 -2.52 -16.31 -2.56
C PRO A 127 -1.98 -14.94 -2.12
N VAL A 128 -1.50 -14.85 -0.88
CA VAL A 128 -1.02 -13.61 -0.26
C VAL A 128 0.50 -13.52 -0.22
N ALA A 129 1.02 -12.29 -0.29
CA ALA A 129 2.42 -11.97 0.00
C ALA A 129 2.51 -11.20 1.33
N TRP A 130 2.71 -11.92 2.43
CA TRP A 130 2.71 -11.37 3.79
C TRP A 130 4.10 -11.10 4.36
N ALA A 131 5.15 -11.56 3.67
CA ALA A 131 6.55 -11.41 4.05
C ALA A 131 7.19 -10.18 3.38
N THR A 132 8.48 -9.97 3.64
CA THR A 132 9.26 -8.88 3.06
C THR A 132 9.45 -9.05 1.55
N LEU A 133 9.09 -8.02 0.79
CA LEU A 133 9.34 -7.96 -0.65
C LEU A 133 10.75 -7.41 -0.94
N SER A 134 11.28 -7.67 -2.14
CA SER A 134 12.54 -7.06 -2.59
C SER A 134 12.44 -6.56 -4.04
N ALA A 135 13.39 -5.75 -4.49
CA ALA A 135 13.38 -5.21 -5.85
C ALA A 135 14.79 -5.11 -6.46
N ASP A 136 14.85 -5.27 -7.78
CA ASP A 136 15.98 -4.92 -8.61
C ASP A 136 15.60 -3.72 -9.49
N LEU A 137 16.04 -2.53 -9.05
CA LEU A 137 15.74 -1.27 -9.74
C LEU A 137 16.40 -1.15 -11.11
N LYS A 138 17.53 -1.85 -11.34
CA LYS A 138 18.24 -1.80 -12.62
C LYS A 138 17.44 -2.51 -13.71
N ASN A 139 16.82 -3.63 -13.36
CA ASN A 139 16.02 -4.43 -14.29
C ASN A 139 14.51 -4.16 -14.18
N GLY A 140 14.08 -3.30 -13.26
CA GLY A 140 12.67 -2.96 -13.07
C GLY A 140 11.84 -4.10 -12.51
N LEU A 141 12.43 -4.94 -11.64
CA LEU A 141 11.79 -6.13 -11.09
C LEU A 141 11.44 -5.95 -9.61
N VAL A 142 10.32 -6.55 -9.21
CA VAL A 142 9.91 -6.75 -7.82
C VAL A 142 9.81 -8.25 -7.58
N TYR A 143 10.38 -8.74 -6.49
CA TYR A 143 10.30 -10.13 -6.06
C TYR A 143 9.34 -10.21 -4.88
N VAL A 144 8.38 -11.12 -5.02
CA VAL A 144 7.22 -11.27 -4.14
C VAL A 144 7.16 -12.67 -3.57
#